data_AF-A0A2D5Q8Y9-F1
#
_entry.id   AF-A0A2D5Q8Y9-F1
#
_cell.length_a   1.000
_cell.length_b   1.000
_cell.length_c   1.000
_cell.angle_alpha   90.00
_cell.angle_beta   90.00
_cell.angle_gamma   90.00
#
_symmetry.space_group_name_H-M   'P 1'
#
loop_
_entity.id
_entity.type
_entity.pdbx_description
1 polymer ?
#
loop_
_entity_poly.entity_id
_entity_poly.type
_entity_poly.pdbx_seq_one_letter_code
_entity_poly.pdbx_strand_id
1 'polypeptide(L)'
;MNRGLARFIGDMFDLFADHALFFTIVGAVCFLFGPTLLVVLERKERLPRAVVWSFTFVLTPAMFLMMIFIGNPQSYCNDPLPHDAFRVFYPLFLPLIPLYIHYARADRLNHPFMFGVILVLLSAGVFTLTVANEVLHLAYQSVQGHGVVYSGARAWECAWVNYASLYSARDTRDTVSQLFIVVQIVALVALRMRKRLQRSSEEE
;
A
#
# COMPACT_ATOMS: atom_id res chain seq x y z
N MET A 1 9.16 16.01 -16.16
CA MET A 1 8.09 16.15 -15.14
C MET A 1 7.48 17.54 -15.26
N ASN A 2 6.16 17.66 -15.43
CA ASN A 2 5.52 18.94 -15.71
C ASN A 2 5.49 19.82 -14.44
N ARG A 3 5.89 21.09 -14.52
CA ARG A 3 6.03 22.00 -13.34
C ARG A 3 4.72 22.12 -12.54
N GLY A 4 3.58 22.07 -13.23
CA GLY A 4 2.25 22.09 -12.61
C GLY A 4 1.92 20.80 -11.84
N LEU A 5 2.33 19.64 -12.36
CA LEU A 5 2.16 18.35 -11.66
C LEU A 5 3.01 18.32 -10.38
N ALA A 6 4.24 18.81 -10.44
CA ALA A 6 5.12 18.87 -9.28
C ALA A 6 4.57 19.80 -8.19
N ARG A 7 4.00 20.97 -8.57
CA ARG A 7 3.31 21.86 -7.62
C ARG A 7 2.06 21.22 -7.03
N PHE A 8 1.19 20.63 -7.86
CA PHE A 8 0.00 19.96 -7.38
C PHE A 8 0.33 18.82 -6.39
N ILE A 9 1.36 18.04 -6.69
CA ILE A 9 1.85 17.00 -5.79
C ILE A 9 2.36 17.63 -4.48
N GLY A 10 3.14 18.72 -4.56
CA GLY A 10 3.59 19.48 -3.39
C GLY A 10 2.45 20.01 -2.52
N ASP A 11 1.48 20.70 -3.12
CA ASP A 11 0.31 21.27 -2.42
C ASP A 11 -0.54 20.18 -1.77
N MET A 12 -0.66 19.00 -2.41
CA MET A 12 -1.34 17.85 -1.80
C MET A 12 -0.57 17.30 -0.60
N PHE A 13 0.76 17.20 -0.68
CA PHE A 13 1.58 16.79 0.46
C PHE A 13 1.51 17.79 1.62
N ASP A 14 1.50 19.09 1.35
CA ASP A 14 1.36 20.14 2.37
C ASP A 14 -0.01 20.06 3.06
N LEU A 15 -1.10 19.86 2.32
CA LEU A 15 -2.44 19.65 2.89
C LEU A 15 -2.48 18.40 3.80
N PHE A 16 -1.83 17.31 3.38
CA PHE A 16 -1.72 16.11 4.21
C PHE A 16 -0.88 16.35 5.46
N ALA A 17 0.19 17.15 5.37
CA ALA A 17 1.03 17.48 6.51
C ALA A 17 0.30 18.33 7.55
N ASP A 18 -0.44 19.37 7.11
CA ASP A 18 -1.18 20.29 7.99
C ASP A 18 -2.36 19.61 8.71
N HIS A 19 -2.90 18.54 8.14
CA HIS A 19 -4.02 17.77 8.70
C HIS A 19 -3.69 16.30 8.94
N ALA A 20 -2.40 15.99 9.13
CA ALA A 20 -1.89 14.62 9.19
C ALA A 20 -2.65 13.74 10.18
N LEU A 21 -2.98 14.28 11.36
CA LEU A 21 -3.66 13.53 12.42
C LEU A 21 -5.10 13.14 12.01
N PHE A 22 -5.85 14.08 11.40
CA PHE A 22 -7.21 13.81 10.91
C PHE A 22 -7.20 12.77 9.79
N PHE A 23 -6.36 12.96 8.77
CA PHE A 23 -6.23 12.00 7.67
C PHE A 23 -5.74 10.64 8.14
N THR A 24 -4.88 10.61 9.17
CA THR A 24 -4.41 9.36 9.76
C THR A 24 -5.53 8.60 10.46
N ILE A 25 -6.32 9.27 11.29
CA ILE A 25 -7.44 8.62 11.99
C ILE A 25 -8.48 8.14 10.98
N VAL A 26 -8.91 9.01 10.07
CA VAL A 26 -9.93 8.67 9.07
C VAL A 26 -9.43 7.54 8.15
N GLY A 27 -8.19 7.66 7.65
CA GLY A 27 -7.54 6.63 6.85
C GLY A 27 -7.45 5.29 7.57
N ALA A 28 -7.04 5.29 8.85
CA ALA A 28 -6.95 4.07 9.65
C ALA A 28 -8.34 3.42 9.86
N VAL A 29 -9.37 4.20 10.19
CA VAL A 29 -10.73 3.69 10.35
C VAL A 29 -11.26 3.13 9.03
N CYS A 30 -11.09 3.87 7.92
CA CYS A 30 -11.48 3.41 6.60
C CYS A 30 -10.72 2.14 6.17
N PHE A 31 -9.45 2.02 6.52
CA PHE A 31 -8.63 0.84 6.22
C PHE A 31 -9.06 -0.38 7.03
N LEU A 32 -9.28 -0.22 8.34
CA LEU A 32 -9.64 -1.31 9.25
C LEU A 32 -11.03 -1.87 8.98
N PHE A 33 -12.00 -0.99 8.70
CA PHE A 33 -13.41 -1.38 8.58
C PHE A 33 -13.93 -1.38 7.14
N GLY A 34 -13.37 -0.53 6.27
CA GLY A 34 -13.86 -0.33 4.90
C GLY A 34 -13.88 -1.61 4.06
N PRO A 35 -12.78 -2.39 3.95
CA PRO A 35 -12.76 -3.63 3.18
C PRO A 35 -13.85 -4.60 3.63
N THR A 36 -14.02 -4.79 4.94
CA THR A 36 -15.06 -5.65 5.51
C THR A 36 -16.45 -5.12 5.20
N LEU A 37 -16.68 -3.82 5.36
CA LEU A 37 -17.97 -3.19 5.06
C LEU A 37 -18.34 -3.33 3.58
N LEU A 38 -17.40 -3.13 2.66
CA LEU A 38 -17.62 -3.32 1.23
C LEU A 38 -18.02 -4.75 0.91
N VAL A 39 -17.35 -5.75 1.50
CA VAL A 39 -17.72 -7.17 1.34
C VAL A 39 -19.12 -7.45 1.87
N VAL A 40 -19.46 -6.94 3.05
CA VAL A 40 -20.79 -7.16 3.66
C VAL A 40 -21.89 -6.53 2.80
N LEU A 41 -21.67 -5.32 2.29
CA LEU A 41 -22.63 -4.63 1.44
C LEU A 41 -22.77 -5.30 0.07
N GLU A 42 -21.66 -5.75 -0.53
CA GLU A 42 -21.67 -6.48 -1.82
C GLU A 42 -22.43 -7.80 -1.68
N ARG A 43 -22.17 -8.58 -0.61
CA ARG A 43 -22.87 -9.84 -0.33
C ARG A 43 -24.37 -9.66 -0.08
N LYS A 44 -24.78 -8.50 0.42
CA LYS A 44 -26.20 -8.15 0.62
C LYS A 44 -26.84 -7.56 -0.64
N GLU A 45 -26.10 -7.41 -1.73
CA GLU A 45 -26.52 -6.72 -2.96
C GLU A 45 -26.99 -5.27 -2.70
N ARG A 46 -26.51 -4.67 -1.61
CA ARG A 46 -26.87 -3.33 -1.15
C ARG A 46 -25.75 -2.33 -1.32
N LEU A 47 -24.68 -2.70 -2.02
CA LEU A 47 -23.53 -1.84 -2.23
C LEU A 47 -23.84 -0.77 -3.27
N PRO A 48 -24.00 0.51 -2.88
CA PRO A 48 -24.32 1.56 -3.83
C PRO A 48 -23.11 1.82 -4.73
N ARG A 49 -23.34 1.99 -6.04
CA ARG A 49 -22.26 2.28 -6.99
C ARG A 49 -21.41 3.47 -6.53
N ALA A 50 -22.04 4.56 -6.09
CA ALA A 50 -21.33 5.74 -5.60
C ALA A 50 -20.33 5.43 -4.47
N VAL A 51 -20.65 4.48 -3.56
CA VAL A 51 -19.79 4.09 -2.45
C VAL A 51 -18.56 3.32 -2.95
N VAL A 52 -18.73 2.38 -3.88
CA VAL A 52 -17.58 1.64 -4.44
C VAL A 52 -16.68 2.57 -5.22
N TRP A 53 -17.26 3.48 -6.00
CA TRP A 53 -16.52 4.47 -6.77
C TRP A 53 -15.72 5.40 -5.87
N SER A 54 -16.34 5.98 -4.84
CA SER A 54 -15.62 6.86 -3.90
C SER A 54 -14.53 6.10 -3.16
N PHE A 55 -14.78 4.86 -2.77
CA PHE A 55 -13.78 4.04 -2.10
C PHE A 55 -12.59 3.71 -3.03
N THR A 56 -12.86 3.40 -4.30
CA THR A 56 -11.85 2.99 -5.27
C THR A 56 -11.00 4.16 -5.77
N PHE A 57 -11.62 5.32 -6.03
CA PHE A 57 -10.95 6.44 -6.71
C PHE A 57 -10.52 7.57 -5.76
N VAL A 58 -11.07 7.62 -4.54
CA VAL A 58 -10.75 8.67 -3.57
C VAL A 58 -10.09 8.09 -2.33
N LEU A 59 -10.80 7.24 -1.59
CA LEU A 59 -10.31 6.77 -0.30
C LEU A 59 -9.09 5.84 -0.44
N THR A 60 -9.12 4.90 -1.37
CA THR A 60 -8.01 3.95 -1.55
C THR A 60 -6.73 4.64 -2.03
N PRO A 61 -6.75 5.52 -3.06
CA PRO A 61 -5.56 6.26 -3.44
C PRO A 61 -5.06 7.18 -2.33
N ALA A 62 -5.95 7.85 -1.59
CA ALA A 62 -5.56 8.68 -0.45
C ALA A 62 -4.85 7.86 0.65
N MET A 63 -5.42 6.71 1.03
CA MET A 63 -4.80 5.79 1.99
C MET A 63 -3.45 5.26 1.48
N PHE A 64 -3.37 4.88 0.20
CA PHE A 64 -2.13 4.41 -0.40
C PHE A 64 -1.04 5.48 -0.38
N LEU A 65 -1.35 6.72 -0.78
CA LEU A 65 -0.42 7.84 -0.73
C LEU A 65 0.03 8.15 0.71
N MET A 66 -0.90 8.12 1.66
CA MET A 66 -0.60 8.30 3.08
C MET A 66 0.34 7.20 3.60
N MET A 67 0.10 5.93 3.25
CA MET A 67 0.98 4.81 3.62
C MET A 67 2.37 4.96 2.99
N ILE A 68 2.47 5.39 1.73
CA ILE A 68 3.77 5.68 1.10
C ILE A 68 4.46 6.83 1.83
N PHE A 69 3.74 7.89 2.19
CA PHE A 69 4.30 9.03 2.90
C PHE A 69 4.88 8.63 4.26
N ILE A 70 4.13 7.84 5.03
CA ILE A 70 4.58 7.29 6.31
C ILE A 70 5.77 6.35 6.10
N GLY A 71 5.70 5.49 5.08
CA GLY A 71 6.73 4.50 4.77
C GLY A 71 8.00 5.09 4.18
N ASN A 72 7.98 6.33 3.69
CA ASN A 72 9.11 6.97 3.03
C ASN A 72 9.49 8.26 3.78
N PRO A 73 9.98 8.16 5.03
CA PRO A 73 10.41 9.33 5.77
C PRO A 73 11.48 10.09 4.98
N GLN A 74 11.36 11.40 4.97
CA GLN A 74 12.37 12.28 4.37
C GLN A 74 13.63 12.41 5.24
N SER A 75 13.70 11.69 6.36
CA SER A 75 14.70 11.88 7.39
C SER A 75 15.14 10.58 8.05
N TYR A 76 16.42 10.27 7.89
CA TYR A 76 17.01 9.04 8.41
C TYR A 76 18.26 9.32 9.27
N CYS A 77 18.14 9.70 10.57
CA CYS A 77 19.30 10.25 11.37
C CYS A 77 19.81 9.50 12.64
N ASN A 78 19.43 8.28 13.02
CA ASN A 78 19.75 7.54 14.31
C ASN A 78 19.19 6.08 14.54
N ASP A 79 20.02 5.05 14.71
CA ASP A 79 19.69 3.62 14.98
C ASP A 79 18.56 2.92 14.16
N PRO A 80 18.85 1.73 13.59
CA PRO A 80 17.88 0.98 12.78
C PRO A 80 16.67 0.58 13.62
N LEU A 81 15.45 0.66 13.05
CA LEU A 81 14.34 -0.11 13.61
C LEU A 81 14.79 -1.58 13.61
N PRO A 82 14.85 -2.25 14.77
CA PRO A 82 15.23 -3.65 14.79
C PRO A 82 14.17 -4.45 14.02
N HIS A 83 14.57 -5.55 13.39
CA HIS A 83 13.72 -6.31 12.47
C HIS A 83 12.37 -6.73 13.11
N ASP A 84 12.36 -6.94 14.42
CA ASP A 84 11.16 -7.18 15.23
C ASP A 84 10.17 -6.01 15.25
N ALA A 85 10.63 -4.77 15.14
CA ALA A 85 9.76 -3.58 15.08
C ALA A 85 8.96 -3.50 13.76
N PHE A 86 9.46 -4.05 12.65
CA PHE A 86 8.68 -4.16 11.40
C PHE A 86 7.49 -5.13 11.54
N ARG A 87 7.59 -6.11 12.44
CA ARG A 87 6.52 -7.10 12.67
C ARG A 87 5.25 -6.48 13.21
N VAL A 88 5.35 -5.33 13.87
CA VAL A 88 4.19 -4.55 14.36
C VAL A 88 3.27 -4.13 13.21
N PHE A 89 3.80 -4.03 11.99
CA PHE A 89 3.04 -3.62 10.81
C PHE A 89 2.45 -4.80 10.02
N TYR A 90 2.91 -6.06 10.20
CA TYR A 90 2.33 -7.21 9.48
C TYR A 90 0.83 -7.46 9.78
N PRO A 91 0.30 -7.21 11.00
CA PRO A 91 -1.14 -7.26 11.26
C PRO A 91 -1.98 -6.35 10.36
N LEU A 92 -1.39 -5.36 9.69
CA LEU A 92 -2.10 -4.51 8.73
C LEU A 92 -2.58 -5.27 7.48
N PHE A 93 -2.11 -6.50 7.23
CA PHE A 93 -2.73 -7.36 6.20
C PHE A 93 -4.08 -7.94 6.63
N LEU A 94 -4.37 -8.05 7.93
CA LEU A 94 -5.58 -8.69 8.46
C LEU A 94 -6.89 -8.05 7.95
N PRO A 95 -7.04 -6.71 7.92
CA PRO A 95 -8.24 -6.05 7.40
C PRO A 95 -8.52 -6.36 5.92
N LEU A 96 -7.50 -6.77 5.16
CA LEU A 96 -7.64 -7.11 3.74
C LEU A 96 -8.12 -8.55 3.54
N ILE A 97 -7.98 -9.44 4.52
CA ILE A 97 -8.34 -10.87 4.42
C ILE A 97 -9.78 -11.08 3.97
N PRO A 98 -10.81 -10.41 4.55
CA PRO A 98 -12.19 -10.59 4.10
C PRO A 98 -12.36 -10.26 2.62
N LEU A 99 -11.65 -9.25 2.14
CA LEU A 99 -11.69 -8.80 0.76
C LEU A 99 -10.98 -9.79 -0.16
N TYR A 100 -9.82 -10.32 0.23
CA TYR A 100 -9.13 -11.39 -0.49
C TYR A 100 -10.00 -12.65 -0.61
N ILE A 101 -10.59 -13.09 0.50
CA ILE A 101 -11.45 -14.28 0.53
C ILE A 101 -12.68 -14.06 -0.33
N HIS A 102 -13.34 -12.91 -0.20
CA HIS A 102 -14.52 -12.60 -1.00
C HIS A 102 -14.17 -12.53 -2.49
N TYR A 103 -13.05 -11.90 -2.83
CA TYR A 103 -12.57 -11.87 -4.20
C TYR A 103 -12.33 -13.32 -4.69
N ALA A 104 -11.50 -14.11 -4.04
CA ALA A 104 -11.19 -15.46 -4.48
C ALA A 104 -12.43 -16.38 -4.56
N ARG A 105 -13.37 -16.28 -3.61
CA ARG A 105 -14.47 -17.24 -3.46
C ARG A 105 -15.79 -16.85 -4.10
N ALA A 106 -16.08 -15.57 -4.34
CA ALA A 106 -17.35 -15.18 -4.94
C ALA A 106 -17.46 -15.70 -6.38
N ASP A 107 -18.60 -16.30 -6.75
CA ASP A 107 -18.85 -16.82 -8.10
C ASP A 107 -19.21 -15.70 -9.07
N ARG A 108 -19.91 -14.69 -8.57
CA ARG A 108 -20.14 -13.43 -9.27
C ARG A 108 -19.76 -12.27 -8.36
N LEU A 109 -19.10 -11.27 -8.94
CA LEU A 109 -18.88 -9.97 -8.33
C LEU A 109 -19.56 -8.92 -9.20
N ASN A 110 -20.25 -7.97 -8.58
CA ASN A 110 -20.86 -6.86 -9.31
C ASN A 110 -19.77 -5.87 -9.78
N HIS A 111 -18.68 -5.75 -9.00
CA HIS A 111 -17.62 -4.77 -9.24
C HIS A 111 -16.20 -5.38 -9.25
N PRO A 112 -15.91 -6.39 -10.10
CA PRO A 112 -14.66 -7.15 -10.04
C PRO A 112 -13.41 -6.29 -10.24
N PHE A 113 -13.45 -5.32 -11.15
CA PHE A 113 -12.31 -4.43 -11.38
C PHE A 113 -12.02 -3.53 -10.18
N MET A 114 -13.07 -2.94 -9.59
CA MET A 114 -12.92 -2.03 -8.45
C MET A 114 -12.36 -2.76 -7.22
N PHE A 115 -12.90 -3.93 -6.91
CA PHE A 115 -12.36 -4.76 -5.83
C PHE A 115 -10.92 -5.19 -6.07
N GLY A 116 -10.54 -5.46 -7.32
CA GLY A 116 -9.15 -5.74 -7.69
C GLY A 116 -8.24 -4.54 -7.45
N VAL A 117 -8.63 -3.35 -7.91
CA VAL A 117 -7.86 -2.11 -7.70
C VAL A 117 -7.71 -1.81 -6.20
N ILE A 118 -8.78 -1.94 -5.43
CA ILE A 118 -8.75 -1.73 -3.98
C ILE A 118 -7.76 -2.68 -3.32
N LEU A 119 -7.83 -3.98 -3.65
CA LEU A 119 -6.91 -4.98 -3.11
C LEU A 119 -5.45 -4.67 -3.43
N VAL A 120 -5.16 -4.34 -4.69
CA VAL A 120 -3.79 -4.07 -5.14
C VAL A 120 -3.23 -2.84 -4.44
N LEU A 121 -3.92 -1.71 -4.47
CA LEU A 121 -3.43 -0.46 -3.90
C LEU A 121 -3.26 -0.56 -2.38
N LEU A 122 -4.24 -1.10 -1.65
CA LEU A 122 -4.13 -1.24 -0.21
C LEU A 122 -3.02 -2.21 0.19
N SER A 123 -2.89 -3.34 -0.52
CA SER A 123 -1.83 -4.30 -0.22
C SER A 123 -0.46 -3.74 -0.56
N ALA A 124 -0.32 -2.98 -1.64
CA ALA A 124 0.92 -2.31 -2.00
C ALA A 124 1.31 -1.26 -0.94
N GLY A 125 0.34 -0.53 -0.39
CA GLY A 125 0.56 0.40 0.72
C GLY A 125 1.08 -0.30 1.98
N VAL A 126 0.42 -1.39 2.40
CA VAL A 126 0.86 -2.19 3.54
C VAL A 126 2.22 -2.84 3.28
N PHE A 127 2.45 -3.37 2.08
CA PHE A 127 3.74 -3.95 1.68
C PHE A 127 4.86 -2.91 1.75
N THR A 128 4.58 -1.67 1.34
CA THR A 128 5.53 -0.55 1.43
C THR A 128 5.93 -0.28 2.87
N LEU A 129 4.95 -0.21 3.78
CA LEU A 129 5.19 0.02 5.22
C LEU A 129 5.94 -1.13 5.92
N THR A 130 5.82 -2.35 5.39
CA THR A 130 6.35 -3.57 6.00
C THR A 130 7.61 -4.03 5.27
N VAL A 131 7.42 -4.94 4.31
CA VAL A 131 8.46 -5.70 3.62
C VAL A 131 9.35 -4.80 2.79
N ALA A 132 8.81 -3.81 2.07
CA ALA A 132 9.63 -2.96 1.22
C ALA A 132 10.61 -2.13 2.05
N ASN A 133 10.15 -1.54 3.16
CA ASN A 133 11.02 -0.82 4.06
C ASN A 133 12.07 -1.74 4.70
N GLU A 134 11.68 -2.95 5.11
CA GLU A 134 12.63 -3.94 5.59
C GLU A 134 13.73 -4.24 4.55
N VAL A 135 13.35 -4.44 3.29
CA VAL A 135 14.29 -4.63 2.16
C VAL A 135 15.20 -3.43 1.97
N LEU A 136 14.67 -2.20 2.08
CA LEU A 136 15.47 -0.97 2.01
C LEU A 136 16.57 -0.99 3.09
N HIS A 137 16.21 -1.31 4.33
CA HIS A 137 17.15 -1.37 5.44
C HIS A 137 18.21 -2.45 5.24
N LEU A 138 17.81 -3.66 4.84
CA LEU A 138 18.73 -4.77 4.56
C LEU A 138 19.67 -4.46 3.37
N ALA A 139 19.15 -3.90 2.29
CA ALA A 139 19.92 -3.56 1.09
C ALA A 139 20.93 -2.44 1.35
N TYR A 140 20.62 -1.50 2.24
CA TYR A 140 21.60 -0.50 2.65
C TYR A 140 22.64 -1.08 3.60
N GLN A 141 22.20 -1.89 4.58
CA GLN A 141 23.09 -2.52 5.55
C GLN A 141 24.13 -3.43 4.87
N SER A 142 23.76 -4.14 3.80
CA SER A 142 24.68 -5.00 3.05
C SER A 142 25.81 -4.23 2.36
N VAL A 143 25.60 -2.95 2.04
CA VAL A 143 26.59 -2.10 1.35
C VAL A 143 27.42 -1.28 2.34
N GLN A 144 26.79 -0.75 3.40
CA GLN A 144 27.45 0.16 4.36
C GLN A 144 27.91 -0.52 5.65
N GLY A 145 27.55 -1.79 5.89
CA GLY A 145 27.83 -2.50 7.13
C GLY A 145 26.95 -2.07 8.33
N HIS A 146 26.22 -0.96 8.19
CA HIS A 146 25.29 -0.40 9.16
C HIS A 146 23.97 0.01 8.45
N GLY A 147 22.83 -0.07 9.14
CA GLY A 147 21.50 0.19 8.54
C GLY A 147 21.16 1.68 8.35
N VAL A 148 20.18 1.98 7.49
CA VAL A 148 19.53 3.32 7.44
C VAL A 148 18.57 3.46 8.62
N VAL A 149 18.31 4.67 9.07
CA VAL A 149 17.53 4.94 10.30
C VAL A 149 16.15 5.54 9.99
N TYR A 150 15.09 5.28 10.75
CA TYR A 150 13.99 6.26 10.86
C TYR A 150 14.21 7.27 12.02
N SER A 151 14.36 8.58 11.74
CA SER A 151 14.29 9.59 12.80
C SER A 151 13.38 10.73 12.35
N GLY A 152 12.38 11.09 13.15
CA GLY A 152 11.56 12.28 12.89
C GLY A 152 12.33 13.62 12.92
N ALA A 153 13.67 13.60 13.06
CA ALA A 153 14.59 14.74 12.90
C ALA A 153 14.63 15.22 11.44
N ARG A 154 15.14 16.42 11.12
CA ARG A 154 15.16 16.91 9.71
C ARG A 154 16.43 16.46 9.00
N ALA A 155 16.37 16.24 7.68
CA ALA A 155 17.48 15.69 6.86
C ALA A 155 18.82 16.46 6.95
N TRP A 156 18.82 17.74 7.34
CA TRP A 156 20.03 18.56 7.50
C TRP A 156 20.73 18.36 8.86
N GLU A 157 20.10 17.66 9.80
CA GLU A 157 20.65 17.29 11.12
C GLU A 157 21.43 15.95 11.04
N CYS A 158 21.35 15.24 9.91
CA CYS A 158 22.03 13.99 9.61
C CYS A 158 23.43 14.24 9.02
N ALA A 159 24.51 13.99 9.75
CA ALA A 159 25.88 14.21 9.25
C ALA A 159 26.45 13.05 8.37
N TRP A 160 25.81 11.87 8.30
CA TRP A 160 26.47 10.64 7.79
C TRP A 160 25.62 9.71 6.89
N VAL A 161 24.69 10.23 6.08
CA VAL A 161 23.97 9.40 5.09
C VAL A 161 24.78 9.27 3.80
N ASN A 162 25.15 8.03 3.42
CA ASN A 162 25.73 7.78 2.11
C ASN A 162 24.61 7.72 1.06
N TYR A 163 24.42 8.82 0.34
CA TYR A 163 23.37 8.95 -0.67
C TYR A 163 23.48 7.94 -1.82
N ALA A 164 24.68 7.50 -2.20
CA ALA A 164 24.85 6.51 -3.27
C ALA A 164 24.31 5.13 -2.85
N SER A 165 24.63 4.69 -1.64
CA SER A 165 24.10 3.44 -1.09
C SER A 165 22.61 3.53 -0.79
N LEU A 166 22.12 4.69 -0.34
CA LEU A 166 20.69 4.92 -0.14
C LEU A 166 19.92 4.86 -1.47
N TYR A 167 20.49 5.40 -2.55
CA TYR A 167 19.89 5.33 -3.88
C TYR A 167 19.79 3.88 -4.37
N SER A 168 20.87 3.11 -4.24
CA SER A 168 20.87 1.68 -4.60
C SER A 168 19.88 0.86 -3.75
N ALA A 169 19.79 1.13 -2.45
CA ALA A 169 18.82 0.48 -1.58
C ALA A 169 17.37 0.85 -1.96
N ARG A 170 17.11 2.11 -2.33
CA ARG A 170 15.80 2.56 -2.82
C ARG A 170 15.43 1.90 -4.14
N ASP A 171 16.38 1.76 -5.06
CA ASP A 171 16.17 1.06 -6.32
C ASP A 171 15.80 -0.42 -6.10
N THR A 172 16.46 -1.06 -5.13
CA THR A 172 16.14 -2.44 -4.71
C THR A 172 14.73 -2.52 -4.11
N ARG A 173 14.40 -1.62 -3.18
CA ARG A 173 13.05 -1.50 -2.59
C ARG A 173 11.98 -1.32 -3.66
N ASP A 174 12.21 -0.40 -4.60
CA ASP A 174 11.26 -0.04 -5.64
C ASP A 174 11.06 -1.21 -6.61
N THR A 175 12.13 -1.91 -6.97
CA THR A 175 12.08 -3.15 -7.77
C THR A 175 11.23 -4.23 -7.09
N VAL A 176 11.46 -4.48 -5.80
CA VAL A 176 10.69 -5.47 -5.03
C VAL A 176 9.21 -5.06 -4.92
N SER A 177 8.94 -3.76 -4.72
CA SER A 177 7.58 -3.22 -4.67
C SER A 177 6.85 -3.38 -6.01
N GLN A 178 7.53 -3.11 -7.13
CA GLN A 178 6.99 -3.33 -8.47
C GLN A 178 6.71 -4.80 -8.73
N LEU A 179 7.64 -5.70 -8.37
CA LEU A 179 7.43 -7.15 -8.49
C LEU A 179 6.22 -7.61 -7.69
N PHE A 180 6.05 -7.14 -6.46
CA PHE A 180 4.89 -7.44 -5.64
C PHE A 180 3.58 -7.04 -6.35
N ILE A 181 3.50 -5.82 -6.87
CA ILE A 181 2.31 -5.33 -7.59
C ILE A 181 2.03 -6.20 -8.83
N VAL A 182 3.05 -6.49 -9.64
CA VAL A 182 2.89 -7.30 -10.85
C VAL A 182 2.41 -8.70 -10.52
N VAL A 183 3.04 -9.38 -9.55
CA VAL A 183 2.66 -10.73 -9.11
C VAL A 183 1.22 -10.72 -8.60
N GLN A 184 0.85 -9.71 -7.81
CA GLN A 184 -0.48 -9.59 -7.25
C GLN A 184 -1.54 -9.41 -8.35
N ILE A 185 -1.30 -8.52 -9.32
CA ILE A 185 -2.22 -8.31 -10.46
C ILE A 185 -2.38 -9.61 -11.24
N VAL A 186 -1.27 -10.28 -11.59
CA VAL A 186 -1.29 -11.56 -12.33
C VAL A 186 -2.08 -12.61 -11.56
N ALA A 187 -1.85 -12.76 -10.25
CA ALA A 187 -2.57 -13.72 -9.42
C ALA A 187 -4.09 -13.44 -9.39
N LEU A 188 -4.49 -12.18 -9.21
CA LEU A 188 -5.91 -11.80 -9.17
C LEU A 188 -6.60 -12.01 -10.53
N VAL A 189 -5.91 -11.73 -11.63
CA VAL A 189 -6.42 -11.96 -13.00
C VAL A 189 -6.54 -13.47 -13.27
N ALA A 190 -5.49 -14.25 -12.97
CA ALA A 190 -5.48 -15.69 -13.18
C ALA A 190 -6.62 -16.39 -12.40
N LEU A 191 -6.85 -15.99 -11.15
CA LEU A 191 -7.97 -16.49 -10.34
C LEU A 191 -9.32 -16.21 -11.00
N ARG A 192 -9.50 -15.02 -11.58
CA ARG A 192 -10.75 -14.64 -12.25
C ARG A 192 -10.96 -15.38 -13.57
N MET A 193 -9.89 -15.54 -14.36
CA MET A 193 -9.95 -16.31 -15.59
C MET A 193 -10.32 -17.76 -15.31
N ARG A 194 -9.68 -18.38 -14.30
CA ARG A 194 -9.98 -19.76 -13.91
C ARG A 194 -11.45 -19.96 -13.51
N LYS A 195 -12.01 -19.05 -12.72
CA LYS A 195 -13.43 -19.11 -12.34
C LYS A 195 -14.38 -18.95 -13.53
N ARG A 196 -14.04 -18.09 -14.49
CA ARG A 196 -14.84 -17.93 -15.73
C ARG A 196 -14.82 -19.21 -16.56
N LEU A 197 -13.66 -19.85 -16.68
CA LEU A 197 -13.49 -21.11 -17.42
C LEU A 197 -14.23 -22.30 -16.77
N GLN A 198 -14.16 -22.42 -15.44
CA GLN A 198 -14.90 -23.47 -14.72
C GLN A 198 -16.40 -23.36 -14.94
N ARG A 199 -16.90 -22.12 -14.96
CA ARG A 199 -18.32 -21.88 -15.18
C ARG A 199 -18.75 -22.17 -16.62
N SER A 200 -17.96 -21.81 -17.63
CA SER A 200 -18.29 -22.17 -19.01
C SER A 200 -18.32 -23.68 -19.21
N SER A 201 -17.43 -24.44 -18.54
CA SER A 201 -17.46 -25.91 -18.61
C SER A 201 -18.59 -26.56 -17.81
N GLU A 202 -19.21 -25.86 -16.86
CA GLU A 202 -20.40 -26.34 -16.14
C GLU A 202 -21.71 -25.99 -16.87
N GLU A 203 -21.67 -25.02 -17.79
CA GLU A 203 -22.80 -24.59 -18.61
C GLU A 203 -22.87 -25.33 -19.97
N GLU A 204 -21.85 -26.13 -20.32
CA GLU A 204 -21.80 -27.08 -21.45
C GLU A 204 -22.19 -28.51 -21.05
#